data_AF-A0A7S3PX20-F1
#
_entry.id   AF-A0A7S3PX20-F1
#
_cell.length_a   1.000
_cell.length_b   1.000
_cell.length_c   1.000
_cell.angle_alpha   90.00
_cell.angle_beta   90.00
_cell.angle_gamma   90.00
#
_symmetry.space_group_name_H-M   'P 1'
#
loop_
_entity.id
_entity.type
_entity.pdbx_description
1 polymer ?
#
loop_
_entity_poly.entity_id
_entity_poly.type
_entity_poly.pdbx_seq_one_letter_code
_entity_poly.pdbx_strand_id
1 'polypeptide(L)'
;MSRIFTILCLFVVALATASAFTVSNSNSVRAPTELQMTVLARGAKKMNFKPGSPLKNACAKLGVKPKYSCKKGDCGSCTVSVGGSRMKACVGKVPPEPRLKSLQEKGLEIK
;
A
#
# COMPACT_ATOMS: atom_id res chain seq x y z
N MET A 1 27.18 58.34 -0.67
CA MET A 1 27.14 57.28 0.38
C MET A 1 25.78 56.57 0.50
N SER A 2 24.64 57.18 0.14
CA SER A 2 23.29 56.56 0.30
C SER A 2 22.99 55.35 -0.62
N ARG A 3 23.56 55.27 -1.84
CA ARG A 3 23.22 54.20 -2.80
C ARG A 3 23.87 52.84 -2.52
N ILE A 4 24.96 52.83 -1.73
CA ILE A 4 25.66 51.61 -1.33
C ILE A 4 24.84 50.86 -0.27
N PHE A 5 24.19 51.59 0.65
CA PHE A 5 23.32 51.02 1.67
C PHE A 5 22.06 50.37 1.09
N THR A 6 21.46 50.96 0.04
CA THR A 6 20.27 50.37 -0.61
C THR A 6 20.57 49.05 -1.34
N ILE A 7 21.75 48.91 -1.95
CA ILE A 7 22.16 47.67 -2.63
C ILE A 7 22.48 46.58 -1.61
N LEU A 8 23.09 46.95 -0.48
CA LEU A 8 23.39 46.02 0.60
C LEU A 8 22.12 45.49 1.28
N CYS A 9 21.10 46.34 1.50
CA CYS A 9 19.81 45.89 2.03
C CYS A 9 19.07 44.94 1.09
N LEU A 10 19.11 45.16 -0.22
CA LEU A 10 18.49 44.25 -1.20
C LEU A 10 19.17 42.88 -1.24
N PHE A 11 20.50 42.84 -1.10
CA PHE A 11 21.24 41.57 -1.05
C PHE A 11 20.95 40.75 0.21
N VAL A 12 20.78 41.42 1.37
CA VAL A 12 20.46 40.73 2.64
C VAL A 12 19.03 40.18 2.63
N VAL A 13 18.06 40.90 2.04
CA VAL A 13 16.68 40.42 1.90
C VAL A 13 16.58 39.22 0.94
N ALA A 14 17.40 39.18 -0.11
CA ALA A 14 17.43 38.07 -1.06
C ALA A 14 18.04 36.77 -0.49
N LEU A 15 18.98 36.85 0.46
CA LEU A 15 19.53 35.65 1.11
C LEU A 15 18.61 35.08 2.21
N ALA A 16 17.68 35.87 2.75
CA ALA A 16 16.83 35.45 3.87
C ALA A 16 15.64 34.55 3.46
N THR A 17 15.27 34.49 2.17
CA THR A 17 14.09 33.74 1.70
C THR A 17 14.38 32.30 1.28
N ALA A 18 15.61 31.79 1.46
CA ALA A 18 15.98 30.44 1.02
C ALA A 18 15.54 29.30 1.96
N SER A 19 14.97 29.58 3.13
CA SER A 19 14.42 28.56 4.03
C SER A 19 12.94 28.28 3.72
N ALA A 20 12.65 28.00 2.45
CA ALA A 20 11.39 27.38 2.07
C ALA A 20 11.35 26.01 2.73
N PHE A 21 10.53 25.90 3.78
CA PHE A 21 10.21 24.70 4.54
C PHE A 21 10.05 23.47 3.64
N THR A 22 11.10 22.69 3.44
CA THR A 22 10.97 21.30 3.06
C THR A 22 10.64 20.54 4.34
N VAL A 23 9.34 20.54 4.68
CA VAL A 23 8.78 19.57 5.61
C VAL A 23 9.05 18.20 5.00
N SER A 24 10.18 17.62 5.39
CA SER A 24 10.48 16.22 5.14
C SER A 24 9.53 15.44 6.04
N ASN A 25 8.32 15.20 5.53
CA ASN A 25 7.35 14.31 6.13
C ASN A 25 7.98 12.92 6.13
N SER A 26 8.72 12.61 7.20
CA SER A 26 9.28 11.30 7.47
C SER A 26 8.16 10.37 7.93
N ASN A 27 7.17 10.17 7.06
CA ASN A 27 6.49 8.89 6.96
C ASN A 27 7.48 7.88 6.36
N SER A 28 8.59 7.65 7.07
CA SER A 28 9.29 6.38 7.03
C SER A 28 8.33 5.38 7.63
N VAL A 29 7.43 4.90 6.76
CA VAL A 29 6.64 3.70 7.00
C VAL A 29 7.67 2.66 7.40
N ARG A 30 7.71 2.34 8.69
CA ARG A 30 8.53 1.27 9.24
C ARG A 30 8.34 0.08 8.31
N ALA A 31 9.37 -0.25 7.53
CA ALA A 31 9.40 -1.50 6.81
C ALA A 31 9.43 -2.58 7.88
N PRO A 32 8.39 -3.43 8.03
CA PRO A 32 8.53 -4.58 8.91
C PRO A 32 9.61 -5.48 8.30
N THR A 33 10.81 -5.45 8.88
CA THR A 33 11.88 -6.43 8.74
C THR A 33 11.52 -7.68 9.53
N GLU A 34 10.36 -8.25 9.21
CA GLU A 34 9.99 -9.59 9.60
C GLU A 34 9.16 -10.13 8.44
N LEU A 35 9.50 -11.32 7.96
CA LEU A 35 8.86 -11.99 6.83
C LEU A 35 7.44 -12.44 7.21
N GLN A 36 6.57 -11.50 7.59
CA GLN A 36 5.15 -11.75 7.85
C GLN A 36 4.52 -12.13 6.51
N MET A 37 4.05 -13.37 6.40
CA MET A 37 3.50 -13.93 5.17
C MET A 37 2.04 -14.26 5.43
N THR A 38 1.15 -13.59 4.72
CA THR A 38 -0.29 -13.83 4.85
C THR A 38 -0.63 -15.14 4.14
N VAL A 39 -1.07 -16.14 4.91
CA VAL A 39 -1.60 -17.40 4.37
C VAL A 39 -2.99 -17.13 3.81
N LEU A 40 -3.15 -17.33 2.50
CA LEU A 40 -4.46 -17.27 1.83
C LEU A 40 -4.89 -18.68 1.47
N ALA A 41 -6.13 -19.03 1.79
CA ALA A 41 -6.68 -20.36 1.62
C ALA A 41 -7.91 -20.33 0.72
N ARG A 42 -8.05 -21.33 -0.16
CA ARG A 42 -9.28 -21.58 -0.92
C ARG A 42 -9.57 -23.08 -0.92
N GLY A 43 -10.56 -23.50 -0.15
CA GLY A 43 -10.82 -24.92 0.08
C GLY A 43 -9.56 -25.62 0.62
N ALA A 44 -9.08 -26.63 -0.08
CA ALA A 44 -7.87 -27.37 0.30
C ALA A 44 -6.54 -26.69 -0.10
N LYS A 45 -6.56 -25.65 -0.94
CA LYS A 45 -5.33 -24.98 -1.41
C LYS A 45 -4.97 -23.81 -0.49
N LYS A 46 -3.77 -23.86 0.10
CA LYS A 46 -3.20 -22.79 0.92
C LYS A 46 -1.89 -22.31 0.31
N MET A 47 -1.68 -20.99 0.26
CA MET A 47 -0.43 -20.40 -0.21
C MET A 47 -0.07 -19.16 0.59
N ASN A 48 1.23 -18.95 0.76
CA ASN A 48 1.80 -17.85 1.52
C ASN A 48 2.09 -16.68 0.58
N PHE A 49 1.58 -15.49 0.91
CA PHE A 49 1.76 -14.29 0.11
C PHE A 49 2.34 -13.16 0.95
N LYS A 50 3.20 -12.36 0.32
CA LYS A 50 3.73 -11.15 0.96
C LYS A 50 2.58 -10.15 1.16
N PRO A 51 2.42 -9.56 2.34
CA PRO A 51 1.42 -8.52 2.59
C PRO A 51 1.67 -7.33 1.65
N GLY A 52 0.61 -6.73 1.15
CA GLY A 52 0.68 -5.64 0.19
C GLY A 52 0.93 -6.05 -1.27
N SER A 53 1.20 -7.34 -1.56
CA SER A 53 1.28 -7.84 -2.93
C SER A 53 -0.10 -7.74 -3.65
N PRO A 54 -0.13 -7.61 -4.99
CA PRO A 54 -1.38 -7.43 -5.71
C PRO A 54 -2.27 -8.68 -5.61
N LEU A 55 -3.52 -8.50 -5.19
CA LEU A 55 -4.48 -9.59 -4.96
C LEU A 55 -4.73 -10.39 -6.24
N LYS A 56 -4.69 -9.75 -7.41
CA LYS A 56 -4.77 -10.39 -8.72
C LYS A 56 -3.80 -11.57 -8.87
N ASN A 57 -2.55 -11.41 -8.44
CA ASN A 57 -1.53 -12.47 -8.55
C ASN A 57 -1.81 -13.58 -7.54
N ALA A 58 -2.26 -13.22 -6.33
CA ALA A 58 -2.62 -14.19 -5.30
C ALA A 58 -3.82 -15.05 -5.70
N CYS A 59 -4.88 -14.42 -6.19
CA CYS A 59 -6.06 -15.07 -6.75
C CYS A 59 -5.67 -16.03 -7.89
N ALA A 60 -4.83 -15.58 -8.83
CA ALA A 60 -4.39 -16.42 -9.95
C ALA A 60 -3.65 -17.69 -9.49
N LYS A 61 -2.73 -17.57 -8.53
CA LYS A 61 -2.00 -18.73 -7.97
C LYS A 61 -2.90 -19.69 -7.19
N LEU A 62 -3.93 -19.17 -6.54
CA LEU A 62 -4.97 -19.97 -5.87
C LEU A 62 -6.05 -20.50 -6.83
N GLY A 63 -5.95 -20.24 -8.13
CA GLY A 63 -6.91 -20.69 -9.15
C GLY A 63 -8.24 -19.93 -9.14
N VAL A 64 -8.31 -18.78 -8.48
CA VAL A 64 -9.46 -17.85 -8.57
C VAL A 64 -9.26 -17.00 -9.80
N LYS A 65 -10.23 -17.04 -10.73
CA LYS A 65 -10.23 -16.20 -11.94
C LYS A 65 -11.46 -15.28 -11.93
N PRO A 66 -11.42 -14.15 -11.18
CA PRO A 66 -12.49 -13.15 -11.23
C PRO A 66 -12.58 -12.53 -12.63
N LYS A 67 -13.77 -12.05 -13.01
CA LYS A 67 -13.95 -11.32 -14.26
C LYS A 67 -13.37 -9.91 -14.12
N TYR A 68 -12.45 -9.55 -15.00
CA TYR A 68 -11.76 -8.26 -14.97
C TYR A 68 -12.24 -7.33 -16.09
N SER A 69 -13.46 -6.80 -15.97
CA SER A 69 -14.07 -5.99 -17.05
C SER A 69 -13.42 -4.61 -17.20
N CYS A 70 -13.27 -3.87 -16.09
CA CYS A 70 -12.82 -2.48 -16.11
C CYS A 70 -11.34 -2.29 -15.73
N LYS A 71 -10.75 -3.23 -14.98
CA LYS A 71 -9.37 -3.20 -14.42
C LYS A 71 -9.02 -2.01 -13.49
N LYS A 72 -9.82 -0.94 -13.50
CA LYS A 72 -9.71 0.25 -12.65
C LYS A 72 -10.45 0.13 -11.32
N GLY A 73 -11.35 -0.85 -11.20
CA GLY A 73 -12.13 -1.09 -9.99
C GLY A 73 -13.54 -0.48 -10.02
N ASP A 74 -13.94 0.24 -11.06
CA ASP A 74 -15.21 0.97 -11.08
C ASP A 74 -16.44 0.04 -11.20
N CYS A 75 -16.28 -1.06 -11.93
CA CYS A 75 -17.37 -1.98 -12.31
C CYS A 75 -17.72 -3.05 -11.27
N GLY A 76 -16.89 -3.27 -10.24
CA GLY A 76 -17.15 -4.27 -9.20
C GLY A 76 -17.14 -5.75 -9.63
N SER A 77 -16.92 -6.08 -10.91
CA SER A 77 -16.95 -7.46 -11.41
C SER A 77 -15.82 -8.36 -10.88
N CYS A 78 -14.75 -7.76 -10.36
CA CYS A 78 -13.57 -8.44 -9.81
C CYS A 78 -13.66 -8.65 -8.28
N THR A 79 -14.83 -8.56 -7.66
CA THR A 79 -14.99 -8.63 -6.19
C THR A 79 -14.82 -10.05 -5.66
N VAL A 80 -14.00 -10.22 -4.63
CA VAL A 80 -13.73 -11.49 -3.93
C VAL A 80 -13.79 -11.26 -2.41
N SER A 81 -14.21 -12.27 -1.65
CA SER A 81 -14.20 -12.19 -0.18
C SER A 81 -12.89 -12.75 0.35
N VAL A 82 -12.10 -11.96 1.07
CA VAL A 82 -10.84 -12.35 1.69
C VAL A 82 -10.97 -12.16 3.19
N GLY A 83 -11.06 -13.25 3.96
CA GLY A 83 -11.13 -13.16 5.42
C GLY A 83 -12.37 -12.46 5.96
N GLY A 84 -13.49 -12.59 5.26
CA GLY A 84 -14.75 -11.91 5.59
C GLY A 84 -14.86 -10.49 5.03
N SER A 85 -13.79 -9.92 4.48
CA SER A 85 -13.82 -8.60 3.83
C SER A 85 -13.98 -8.73 2.32
N ARG A 86 -14.96 -8.04 1.72
CA ARG A 86 -15.12 -7.99 0.26
C ARG A 86 -14.16 -6.98 -0.36
N MET A 87 -13.28 -7.44 -1.24
CA MET A 87 -12.23 -6.64 -1.86
C MET A 87 -12.28 -6.77 -3.38
N LYS A 88 -11.97 -5.69 -4.09
CA LYS A 88 -11.83 -5.71 -5.56
C LYS A 88 -10.47 -6.29 -5.94
N ALA A 89 -10.40 -7.50 -6.49
CA ALA A 89 -9.15 -8.19 -6.79
C ALA A 89 -8.24 -7.47 -7.80
N CYS A 90 -8.82 -6.63 -8.66
CA CYS A 90 -8.09 -5.90 -9.69
C CYS A 90 -7.21 -4.76 -9.15
N VAL A 91 -7.62 -4.13 -8.05
CA VAL A 91 -6.91 -2.99 -7.44
C VAL A 91 -6.48 -3.26 -5.99
N GLY A 92 -7.06 -4.29 -5.39
CA GLY A 92 -6.82 -4.68 -4.02
C GLY A 92 -5.43 -5.26 -3.80
N LYS A 93 -4.95 -5.12 -2.58
CA LYS A 93 -3.71 -5.71 -2.09
C LYS A 93 -4.03 -6.83 -1.10
N VAL A 94 -3.10 -7.77 -0.96
CA VAL A 94 -3.18 -8.82 0.06
C VAL A 94 -3.13 -8.16 1.45
N PRO A 95 -4.12 -8.42 2.32
CA PRO A 95 -4.15 -7.85 3.66
C PRO A 95 -2.97 -8.35 4.51
N PRO A 96 -2.56 -7.60 5.54
CA PRO A 96 -1.56 -8.05 6.50
C PRO A 96 -2.07 -9.26 7.28
N GLU A 97 -1.13 -10.01 7.86
CA GLU A 97 -1.43 -11.23 8.61
C GLU A 97 -2.35 -10.94 9.81
N PRO A 98 -3.41 -11.75 10.02
CA PRO A 98 -4.28 -11.59 11.19
C PRO A 98 -3.50 -11.85 12.48
N ARG A 99 -3.80 -11.12 13.56
CA ARG A 99 -3.11 -11.25 14.86
C ARG A 99 -3.47 -12.52 15.65
N LEU A 100 -4.52 -13.23 15.23
CA LEU A 100 -4.99 -14.44 15.89
C LEU A 100 -4.29 -15.67 15.30
N LYS A 101 -3.49 -16.36 16.11
CA LYS A 101 -2.74 -17.58 15.72
C LYS A 101 -3.60 -18.65 15.03
N SER A 102 -4.85 -18.80 15.47
CA SER A 102 -5.80 -19.75 14.87
C SER A 102 -6.19 -19.42 13.43
N LEU A 103 -6.18 -18.14 13.05
CA LEU A 103 -6.45 -17.70 11.67
C LEU A 103 -5.18 -17.76 10.80
N GLN A 104 -3.99 -17.68 11.40
CA GLN A 104 -2.72 -17.85 10.71
C GLN A 104 -2.56 -19.30 10.21
N GLU A 105 -2.84 -20.29 11.07
CA GLU A 105 -2.76 -21.72 10.71
C GLU A 105 -3.85 -22.17 9.73
N LYS A 106 -5.08 -21.64 9.90
CA LYS A 106 -6.20 -21.97 9.01
C LYS A 106 -6.09 -21.25 7.67
N GLY A 107 -5.45 -20.08 7.63
CA GLY A 107 -5.35 -19.23 6.47
C GLY A 107 -6.62 -18.43 6.22
N LEU A 108 -6.48 -17.31 5.54
CA LEU A 108 -7.56 -16.40 5.24
C LEU A 108 -8.36 -16.92 4.03
N GLU A 109 -9.60 -17.35 4.25
CA GLU A 109 -10.42 -17.93 3.19
C GLU A 109 -10.71 -16.91 2.08
N ILE A 110 -10.54 -17.34 0.83
CA ILE A 110 -10.96 -16.64 -0.38
C ILE A 110 -12.19 -17.33 -0.98
N LYS A 111 -13.31 -16.60 -1.04
CA LYS A 111 -14.55 -17.02 -1.71
C LYS A 111 -14.89 -16.12 -2.89
#